data_AF-A0A820M4X7-F1
#
_entry.id   AF-A0A820M4X7-F1
#
_cell.length_a   1.000
_cell.length_b   1.000
_cell.length_c   1.000
_cell.angle_alpha   90.00
_cell.angle_beta   90.00
_cell.angle_gamma   90.00
#
_symmetry.space_group_name_H-M   'P 1'
#
loop_
_entity.id
_entity.type
_entity.pdbx_description
1 polymer ?
#
loop_
_entity_poly.entity_id
_entity_poly.type
_entity_poly.pdbx_seq_one_letter_code
_entity_poly.pdbx_strand_id
1 'polypeptide(L)'
;IILFGLCSWIIHPIPTLCGYALYPIFILIQMYFGRKFRQCREITAVCSDKRIQSYCEFIYGCHAVKMYNWEEPMENRIVQMRKNELESIRHTSRFRAFNGTQYFISAQLLSLATFGSAWLLGYPLTIANTFPLITAFAFMRENKANCVPLAFAKFSEAKFAS
;
A
#
# COMPACT_ATOMS: atom_id res chain seq x y z
N ILE A 1 -3.84 -22.07 -4.28
CA ILE A 1 -3.55 -23.46 -4.68
C ILE A 1 -4.47 -23.90 -5.82
N ILE A 2 -5.80 -23.80 -5.67
CA ILE A 2 -6.76 -24.17 -6.73
C ILE A 2 -6.51 -23.41 -8.05
N LEU A 3 -6.35 -22.08 -7.99
CA LEU A 3 -6.05 -21.26 -9.18
C LEU A 3 -4.74 -21.67 -9.88
N PHE A 4 -3.71 -22.04 -9.10
CA PHE A 4 -2.43 -22.48 -9.63
C PHE A 4 -2.57 -23.82 -10.39
N GLY A 5 -3.35 -24.75 -9.84
CA GLY A 5 -3.68 -26.01 -10.49
C GLY A 5 -4.44 -25.81 -11.80
N LEU A 6 -5.46 -24.95 -11.80
CA LEU A 6 -6.24 -24.62 -13.00
C LEU A 6 -5.36 -23.96 -14.08
N CYS A 7 -4.53 -22.99 -13.71
CA CYS A 7 -3.62 -22.32 -14.66
C CYS A 7 -2.58 -23.29 -15.24
N SER A 8 -2.06 -24.21 -14.42
CA SER A 8 -1.08 -25.21 -14.86
C SER A 8 -1.68 -26.28 -15.76
N TRP A 9 -2.99 -26.55 -15.64
CA TRP A 9 -3.71 -27.47 -16.52
C TRP A 9 -3.99 -26.87 -17.90
N ILE A 10 -4.09 -25.54 -18.01
CA ILE A 10 -4.42 -24.82 -19.25
C ILE A 10 -3.20 -24.65 -20.18
N ILE A 11 -2.02 -24.29 -19.64
CA ILE A 11 -0.78 -24.18 -20.44
C ILE A 11 0.12 -25.37 -20.13
N HIS A 12 0.87 -25.28 -19.04
CA HIS A 12 1.90 -26.22 -18.60
C HIS A 12 2.44 -25.69 -17.28
N PRO A 13 2.91 -26.55 -16.36
CA PRO A 13 3.30 -26.12 -15.01
C PRO A 13 4.53 -25.19 -14.98
N ILE A 14 5.45 -25.30 -15.93
CA ILE A 14 6.73 -24.55 -15.91
C ILE A 14 6.50 -23.04 -16.10
N PRO A 15 5.81 -22.56 -17.16
CA PRO A 15 5.51 -21.14 -17.30
C PRO A 15 4.67 -20.58 -16.15
N THR A 16 3.71 -21.35 -15.64
CA THR A 16 2.86 -20.92 -14.51
C THR A 16 3.70 -20.68 -13.26
N LEU A 17 4.68 -21.55 -12.97
CA LEU A 17 5.57 -21.39 -11.83
C LEU A 17 6.38 -20.08 -11.92
N CYS A 18 6.86 -19.72 -13.10
CA CYS A 18 7.58 -18.45 -13.32
C CYS A 18 6.71 -17.22 -12.96
N GLY A 19 5.45 -17.20 -13.40
CA GLY A 19 4.52 -16.12 -13.04
C GLY A 19 4.18 -16.11 -11.55
N TYR A 20 3.88 -17.27 -10.98
CA TYR A 20 3.54 -17.41 -9.57
C TYR A 20 4.70 -17.11 -8.62
N ALA A 21 5.95 -17.30 -9.07
CA ALA A 21 7.14 -16.94 -8.29
C ALA A 21 7.24 -15.42 -8.02
N LEU A 22 6.68 -14.58 -8.90
CA LEU A 22 6.61 -13.13 -8.68
C LEU A 22 5.56 -12.73 -7.64
N TYR A 23 4.53 -13.56 -7.43
CA TYR A 23 3.44 -13.27 -6.52
C TYR A 23 3.86 -13.07 -5.04
N PRO A 24 4.66 -13.96 -4.42
CA PRO A 24 5.15 -13.73 -3.06
C PRO A 24 6.06 -12.50 -2.98
N ILE A 25 6.85 -12.20 -4.02
CA ILE A 25 7.69 -10.99 -4.07
C ILE A 25 6.82 -9.74 -3.98
N PHE A 26 5.73 -9.68 -4.76
CA PHE A 26 4.79 -8.56 -4.67
C PHE A 26 4.14 -8.42 -3.29
N ILE A 27 3.82 -9.54 -2.63
CA ILE A 27 3.26 -9.54 -1.28
C ILE A 27 4.29 -9.00 -0.28
N LEU A 28 5.54 -9.45 -0.33
CA LEU A 28 6.62 -8.97 0.53
C LEU A 28 6.85 -7.45 0.37
N ILE A 29 6.90 -6.98 -0.87
CA ILE A 29 6.99 -5.56 -1.19
C ILE A 29 5.80 -4.79 -0.60
N GLN A 30 4.58 -5.26 -0.84
CA GLN A 30 3.36 -4.62 -0.34
C GLN A 30 3.31 -4.57 1.19
N MET A 31 3.78 -5.63 1.87
CA MET A 31 3.88 -5.65 3.33
C MET A 31 4.91 -4.66 3.86
N TYR A 32 6.11 -4.62 3.26
CA TYR A 32 7.16 -3.68 3.64
C TYR A 32 6.68 -2.23 3.52
N PHE A 33 6.13 -1.86 2.35
CA PHE A 33 5.58 -0.53 2.13
C PHE A 33 4.35 -0.25 2.99
N GLY A 34 3.52 -1.26 3.28
CA GLY A 34 2.39 -1.15 4.19
C GLY A 34 2.81 -0.79 5.62
N ARG A 35 3.92 -1.36 6.13
CA ARG A 35 4.49 -1.00 7.43
C ARG A 35 4.99 0.44 7.45
N LYS A 36 5.67 0.88 6.39
CA LYS A 36 6.13 2.27 6.26
C LYS A 36 4.96 3.25 6.16
N PHE A 37 3.92 2.91 5.39
CA PHE A 37 2.69 3.70 5.31
C PHE A 37 2.03 3.89 6.68
N ARG A 38 1.96 2.81 7.48
CA ARG A 38 1.45 2.88 8.86
C ARG A 38 2.27 3.84 9.74
N GLN A 39 3.61 3.73 9.71
CA GLN A 39 4.50 4.62 10.46
C GLN A 39 4.29 6.08 10.08
N CYS A 40 4.23 6.40 8.78
CA CYS A 40 3.98 7.77 8.34
C CYS A 40 2.61 8.30 8.80
N ARG A 41 1.58 7.45 8.77
CA ARG A 41 0.24 7.80 9.25
C ARG A 41 0.20 8.04 10.76
N GLU A 42 0.94 7.27 11.55
CA GLU A 42 1.09 7.49 12.99
C GLU A 42 1.80 8.82 13.27
N ILE A 43 2.87 9.13 12.54
CA ILE A 43 3.55 10.44 12.64
C ILE A 43 2.61 11.58 12.28
N THR A 44 1.84 11.44 11.18
CA THR A 44 0.85 12.44 10.77
C THR A 44 -0.18 12.69 11.87
N ALA A 45 -0.69 11.64 12.53
CA ALA A 45 -1.63 11.76 13.64
C ALA A 45 -1.01 12.54 14.81
N VAL A 46 0.20 12.17 15.25
CA VAL A 46 0.91 12.88 16.34
C VAL A 46 1.17 14.35 16.01
N CYS A 47 1.54 14.67 14.77
CA CYS A 47 1.73 16.06 14.33
C CYS A 47 0.41 16.85 14.36
N SER A 48 -0.69 16.24 13.91
CA SER A 48 -2.02 16.87 13.93
C SER A 48 -2.49 17.12 15.37
N ASP A 49 -2.32 16.15 16.27
CA ASP A 49 -2.71 16.28 17.67
C ASP A 49 -1.93 17.39 18.37
N LYS A 50 -0.61 17.46 18.16
CA LYS A 50 0.23 18.55 18.69
C LYS A 50 -0.22 19.93 18.19
N ARG A 51 -0.54 20.03 16.89
CA ARG A 51 -1.05 21.28 16.31
C ARG A 51 -2.35 21.71 16.98
N ILE A 52 -3.31 20.78 17.12
CA ILE A 52 -4.60 21.04 17.78
C ILE A 52 -4.37 21.45 19.23
N GLN A 53 -3.49 20.77 19.95
CA GLN A 53 -3.13 21.12 21.32
C GLN A 53 -2.56 22.55 21.41
N SER A 54 -1.65 22.94 20.53
CA SER A 54 -1.11 24.31 20.52
C SER A 54 -2.18 25.38 20.21
N TYR A 55 -3.15 25.08 19.35
CA TYR A 55 -4.30 25.96 19.15
C TYR A 55 -5.15 26.08 20.42
N CYS A 56 -5.40 24.97 21.12
CA CYS A 56 -6.12 25.00 22.40
C CYS A 56 -5.38 25.86 23.44
N GLU A 57 -4.07 25.65 23.61
CA GLU A 57 -3.22 26.44 24.52
C GLU A 57 -3.28 27.94 24.19
N PHE A 58 -3.25 28.30 22.91
CA PHE A 58 -3.41 29.68 22.45
C PHE A 58 -4.77 30.28 22.85
N ILE A 59 -5.86 29.54 22.62
CA ILE A 59 -7.22 30.01 22.96
C ILE A 59 -7.37 30.20 24.47
N TYR A 60 -6.91 29.23 25.27
CA TYR A 60 -6.96 29.33 26.73
C TYR A 60 -6.08 30.47 27.29
N GLY A 61 -4.96 30.78 26.62
CA GLY A 61 -4.02 31.83 27.01
C GLY A 61 -4.19 33.20 26.32
N CYS A 62 -5.29 33.43 25.59
CA CYS A 62 -5.45 34.57 24.67
C CYS A 62 -5.17 35.95 25.31
N HIS A 63 -5.61 36.17 26.55
CA HIS A 63 -5.36 37.43 27.27
C HIS A 63 -3.86 37.69 27.47
N ALA A 64 -3.09 36.67 27.87
CA ALA A 64 -1.65 36.79 28.05
C ALA A 64 -0.93 37.03 26.71
N VAL A 65 -1.36 36.33 25.66
CA VAL A 65 -0.78 36.50 24.31
C VAL A 65 -0.94 37.93 23.82
N LYS A 66 -2.12 38.54 24.01
CA LYS A 66 -2.35 39.95 23.67
C LYS A 66 -1.54 40.91 24.53
N MET A 67 -1.45 40.64 25.84
CA MET A 67 -0.69 41.49 26.77
C MET A 67 0.81 41.55 26.45
N TYR A 68 1.38 40.45 25.96
CA TYR A 68 2.80 40.35 25.61
C TYR A 68 3.10 40.47 24.12
N ASN A 69 2.10 40.76 23.27
CA ASN A 69 2.22 40.80 21.80
C ASN A 69 2.85 39.52 21.20
N TRP A 70 2.53 38.35 21.76
CA TRP A 70 3.06 37.05 21.32
C TRP A 70 2.30 36.42 20.13
N GLU A 71 1.46 37.20 19.44
CA GLU A 71 0.64 36.71 18.33
C GLU A 71 1.51 36.17 17.16
N GLU A 72 2.47 36.98 16.71
CA GLU A 72 3.38 36.64 15.61
C GLU A 72 4.30 35.42 15.91
N PRO A 73 4.97 35.30 17.07
CA PRO A 73 5.77 34.12 17.37
C PRO A 73 4.91 32.85 17.50
N MET A 74 3.67 32.95 17.99
CA MET A 74 2.74 31.81 18.05
C MET A 74 2.27 31.39 16.67
N GLU A 75 1.93 32.34 15.80
CA GLU A 75 1.57 32.05 14.41
C GLU A 75 2.72 31.33 13.69
N ASN A 76 3.94 31.86 13.81
CA ASN A 76 5.13 31.25 13.23
C ASN A 76 5.33 29.81 13.71
N ARG A 77 5.11 29.54 14.99
CA ARG A 77 5.19 28.18 15.56
C ARG A 77 4.15 27.24 14.95
N ILE A 78 2.90 27.69 14.82
CA ILE A 78 1.80 26.90 14.24
C ILE A 78 2.06 26.63 12.75
N VAL A 79 2.56 27.61 12.00
CA VAL A 79 2.93 27.46 10.59
C VAL A 79 4.05 26.43 10.43
N GLN A 80 5.06 26.44 11.30
CA GLN A 80 6.11 25.42 11.30
C GLN A 80 5.55 24.02 11.59
N MET A 81 4.66 23.88 12.58
CA MET A 81 3.99 22.60 12.84
C MET A 81 3.18 22.12 11.64
N ARG A 82 2.48 23.03 10.95
CA ARG A 82 1.72 22.71 9.74
C ARG A 82 2.62 22.26 8.59
N LYS A 83 3.80 22.86 8.41
CA LYS A 83 4.78 22.44 7.40
C LYS A 83 5.22 20.99 7.64
N ASN A 84 5.54 20.63 8.89
CA ASN A 84 5.94 19.26 9.25
C ASN A 84 4.79 18.24 9.05
N GLU A 85 3.57 18.62 9.41
CA GLU A 85 2.38 17.79 9.16
C GLU A 85 2.18 17.54 7.66
N LEU A 86 2.27 18.59 6.84
CA LEU A 86 2.13 18.50 5.38
C LEU A 86 3.22 17.65 4.74
N GLU A 87 4.46 17.69 5.25
CA GLU A 87 5.53 16.81 4.78
C GLU A 87 5.18 15.33 5.02
N SER A 88 4.72 14.99 6.22
CA SER A 88 4.27 13.62 6.55
C SER A 88 3.09 13.16 5.70
N ILE A 89 2.12 14.06 5.44
CA ILE A 89 0.99 13.80 4.54
C ILE A 89 1.48 13.54 3.11
N ARG A 90 2.44 14.33 2.61
CA ARG A 90 3.03 14.13 1.27
C ARG A 90 3.72 12.78 1.16
N HIS A 91 4.50 12.37 2.16
CA HIS A 91 5.11 11.04 2.19
C HIS A 91 4.06 9.93 2.15
N THR A 92 3.03 10.05 2.99
CA THR A 92 1.91 9.10 3.03
C THR A 92 1.18 9.02 1.68
N SER A 93 0.99 10.16 0.99
CA SER A 93 0.38 10.23 -0.33
C SER A 93 1.23 9.53 -1.41
N ARG A 94 2.57 9.71 -1.38
CA ARG A 94 3.49 8.99 -2.29
C ARG A 94 3.38 7.47 -2.13
N PHE A 95 3.33 6.98 -0.88
CA PHE A 95 3.15 5.55 -0.63
C PHE A 95 1.79 5.03 -1.12
N ARG A 96 0.73 5.83 -0.98
CA ARG A 96 -0.59 5.50 -1.52
C ARG A 96 -0.58 5.39 -3.04
N ALA A 97 0.07 6.35 -3.72
CA ALA A 97 0.23 6.35 -5.17
C ALA A 97 1.02 5.13 -5.66
N PHE A 98 2.11 4.79 -4.95
CA PHE A 98 2.89 3.59 -5.24
C PHE A 98 2.04 2.31 -5.11
N ASN A 99 1.27 2.19 -4.02
CA ASN A 99 0.39 1.03 -3.80
C ASN A 99 -0.65 0.90 -4.93
N GLY A 100 -1.29 2.01 -5.33
CA GLY A 100 -2.22 2.02 -6.47
C GLY A 100 -1.55 1.61 -7.78
N THR A 101 -0.35 2.12 -8.06
CA THR A 101 0.41 1.76 -9.26
C THR A 101 0.78 0.27 -9.28
N GLN A 102 1.28 -0.25 -8.15
CA GLN A 102 1.60 -1.67 -7.98
C GLN A 102 0.36 -2.55 -8.20
N TYR A 103 -0.79 -2.13 -7.69
CA TYR A 103 -2.06 -2.81 -7.93
C TYR A 103 -2.33 -2.91 -9.44
N PHE A 104 -2.34 -1.76 -10.14
CA PHE A 104 -2.66 -1.72 -11.57
C PHE A 104 -1.71 -2.53 -12.44
N ILE A 105 -0.41 -2.59 -12.13
CA ILE A 105 0.61 -3.23 -12.98
C ILE A 105 0.82 -4.72 -12.66
N SER A 106 0.42 -5.17 -11.46
CA SER A 106 0.80 -6.52 -11.00
C SER A 106 0.26 -7.67 -11.87
N ALA A 107 -0.97 -7.59 -12.37
CA ALA A 107 -1.55 -8.65 -13.20
C ALA A 107 -0.85 -8.76 -14.58
N GLN A 108 -0.41 -7.63 -15.11
CA GLN A 108 0.30 -7.51 -16.38
C GLN A 108 1.70 -8.07 -16.24
N LEU A 109 2.42 -7.79 -15.14
CA LEU A 109 3.73 -8.38 -14.88
C LEU A 109 3.65 -9.91 -14.71
N LEU A 110 2.63 -10.42 -14.01
CA LEU A 110 2.38 -11.87 -13.92
C LEU A 110 2.13 -12.49 -15.30
N SER A 111 1.27 -11.85 -16.09
CA SER A 111 0.95 -12.30 -17.45
C SER A 111 2.18 -12.28 -18.35
N LEU A 112 2.97 -11.21 -18.33
CA LEU A 112 4.21 -11.08 -19.10
C LEU A 112 5.24 -12.14 -18.73
N ALA A 113 5.44 -12.42 -17.43
CA ALA A 113 6.35 -13.45 -16.99
C ALA A 113 5.90 -14.85 -17.43
N THR A 114 4.60 -15.13 -17.37
CA THR A 114 4.03 -16.43 -17.73
C THR A 114 4.05 -16.65 -19.24
N PHE A 115 3.58 -15.67 -20.03
CA PHE A 115 3.56 -15.78 -21.48
C PHE A 115 4.95 -15.64 -22.09
N GLY A 116 5.83 -14.81 -21.51
CA GLY A 116 7.23 -14.69 -21.92
C GLY A 116 8.00 -15.99 -21.71
N SER A 117 7.83 -16.65 -20.56
CA SER A 117 8.44 -17.97 -20.33
C SER A 117 7.84 -19.06 -21.21
N ALA A 118 6.53 -19.04 -21.47
CA ALA A 118 5.89 -19.97 -22.39
C ALA A 118 6.41 -19.81 -23.83
N TRP A 119 6.61 -18.57 -24.27
CA TRP A 119 7.17 -18.26 -25.60
C TRP A 119 8.62 -18.73 -25.73
N LEU A 120 9.47 -18.48 -24.73
CA LEU A 120 10.87 -18.94 -24.71
C LEU A 120 10.99 -20.47 -24.74
N LEU A 121 10.04 -21.18 -24.13
CA LEU A 121 10.00 -22.64 -24.10
C LEU A 121 9.32 -23.25 -25.34
N GLY A 122 8.80 -22.42 -26.25
CA GLY A 122 8.16 -22.87 -27.50
C GLY A 122 6.76 -23.47 -27.32
N TYR A 123 6.06 -23.16 -26.23
CA TYR A 123 4.69 -23.66 -26.01
C TYR A 123 3.67 -22.88 -26.86
N PRO A 124 2.64 -23.56 -27.42
CA PRO A 124 1.63 -22.89 -28.24
C PRO A 124 0.71 -22.00 -27.39
N LEU A 125 0.79 -20.69 -27.61
CA LEU A 125 -0.08 -19.70 -26.98
C LEU A 125 -1.36 -19.53 -27.81
N THR A 126 -2.36 -20.38 -27.52
CA THR A 126 -3.68 -20.28 -28.17
C THR A 126 -4.58 -19.33 -27.39
N ILE A 127 -5.42 -18.57 -28.11
CA ILE A 127 -6.42 -17.65 -27.57
C ILE A 127 -7.27 -18.29 -26.45
N ALA A 128 -7.69 -19.55 -26.64
CA ALA A 128 -8.47 -20.33 -25.68
C ALA A 128 -7.77 -20.52 -24.33
N ASN A 129 -6.42 -20.49 -24.30
CA ASN A 129 -5.62 -20.69 -23.10
C ASN A 129 -5.19 -19.35 -22.48
N THR A 130 -4.86 -18.37 -23.32
CA THR A 130 -4.35 -17.05 -22.90
C THR A 130 -5.41 -16.21 -22.19
N PHE A 131 -6.64 -16.13 -22.71
CA PHE A 131 -7.68 -15.30 -22.09
C PHE A 131 -8.07 -15.76 -20.67
N PRO A 132 -8.32 -17.06 -20.42
CA PRO A 132 -8.58 -17.55 -19.06
C PRO A 132 -7.44 -17.29 -18.08
N LEU A 133 -6.18 -17.31 -18.55
CA LEU A 133 -5.03 -17.00 -17.70
C LEU A 133 -4.99 -15.53 -17.30
N ILE A 134 -5.28 -14.62 -18.23
CA ILE A 134 -5.37 -13.19 -17.92
C ILE A 134 -6.47 -12.93 -16.88
N THR A 135 -7.63 -13.56 -17.03
CA THR A 135 -8.73 -13.40 -16.06
C THR A 135 -8.39 -14.02 -14.71
N ALA A 136 -7.72 -15.18 -14.68
CA ALA A 136 -7.23 -15.80 -13.46
C ALA A 136 -6.22 -14.90 -12.72
N PHE A 137 -5.27 -14.28 -13.43
CA PHE A 137 -4.32 -13.35 -12.84
C PHE A 137 -4.98 -12.05 -12.35
N ALA A 138 -6.00 -11.55 -13.05
CA ALA A 138 -6.80 -10.43 -12.58
C ALA A 138 -7.50 -10.78 -11.25
N PHE A 139 -8.10 -11.97 -11.15
CA PHE A 139 -8.72 -12.44 -9.91
C PHE A 139 -7.70 -12.57 -8.77
N MET A 140 -6.48 -13.06 -9.04
CA MET A 140 -5.41 -13.10 -8.04
C MET A 140 -5.01 -11.71 -7.54
N ARG A 141 -4.95 -10.71 -8.43
CA ARG A 141 -4.69 -9.31 -8.04
C ARG A 141 -5.72 -8.81 -7.02
N GLU A 142 -7.00 -9.06 -7.26
CA GLU A 142 -8.09 -8.65 -6.36
C GLU A 142 -7.97 -9.32 -4.98
N ASN A 143 -7.70 -10.63 -4.96
CA ASN A 143 -7.53 -11.39 -3.71
C ASN A 143 -6.34 -10.87 -2.89
N LYS A 144 -5.20 -10.60 -3.55
CA LYS A 144 -4.03 -10.02 -2.89
C LYS A 144 -4.36 -8.66 -2.27
N ALA A 145 -5.05 -7.80 -3.01
CA ALA A 145 -5.33 -6.44 -2.59
C ALA A 145 -6.28 -6.39 -1.37
N ASN A 146 -7.31 -7.24 -1.36
CA ASN A 146 -8.36 -7.17 -0.34
C ASN A 146 -8.13 -8.11 0.84
N CYS A 147 -7.74 -9.36 0.59
CA CYS A 147 -7.67 -10.37 1.64
C CYS A 147 -6.39 -10.26 2.48
N VAL A 148 -5.26 -9.89 1.88
CA VAL A 148 -3.98 -9.83 2.60
C VAL A 148 -4.01 -8.76 3.70
N PRO A 149 -4.42 -7.49 3.44
CA PRO A 149 -4.48 -6.49 4.50
C PRO A 149 -5.49 -6.84 5.59
N LEU A 150 -6.64 -7.41 5.21
CA LEU A 150 -7.68 -7.84 6.15
C LEU A 150 -7.16 -8.94 7.08
N ALA A 151 -6.49 -9.95 6.52
CA ALA A 151 -5.89 -11.03 7.29
C ALA A 151 -4.84 -10.50 8.28
N PHE A 152 -3.98 -9.56 7.86
CA PHE A 152 -3.01 -8.93 8.76
C PHE A 152 -3.67 -8.09 9.85
N ALA A 153 -4.71 -7.33 9.52
CA ALA A 153 -5.46 -6.56 10.50
C ALA A 153 -6.07 -7.48 11.57
N LYS A 154 -6.76 -8.55 11.15
CA LYS A 154 -7.36 -9.53 12.05
C LYS A 154 -6.34 -10.30 12.88
N PHE A 155 -5.21 -10.67 12.27
CA PHE A 155 -4.11 -11.30 13.00
C PHE A 155 -3.53 -10.37 14.08
N SER A 156 -3.40 -9.08 13.76
CA SER A 156 -2.93 -8.09 14.73
C SER A 156 -3.92 -7.93 15.88
N GLU A 157 -5.22 -7.81 15.62
CA GLU A 157 -6.28 -7.74 16.63
C GLU A 157 -6.27 -8.96 17.57
N ALA A 158 -6.19 -10.17 17.00
CA ALA A 158 -6.15 -11.41 17.78
C ALA A 158 -4.94 -11.48 18.73
N LYS A 159 -3.77 -11.04 18.26
CA LYS A 159 -2.55 -10.99 19.09
C LYS A 159 -2.63 -9.99 20.24
N PHE A 160 -3.41 -8.92 20.12
CA PHE A 160 -3.64 -7.97 21.21
C PHE A 160 -4.70 -8.45 22.21
N ALA A 161 -5.57 -9.39 21.81
CA ALA A 161 -6.65 -9.92 22.66
C ALA A 161 -6.24 -11.14 23.50
N SER A 162 -5.12 -11.80 23.16
CA SER A 162 -4.51 -12.91 23.92
C SER A 162 -3.47 -12.42 24.92
#